data_AF-A0A412AQ55-F1
#
_entry.id   AF-A0A412AQ55-F1
#
_cell.length_a   1.000
_cell.length_b   1.000
_cell.length_c   1.000
_cell.angle_alpha   90.00
_cell.angle_beta   90.00
_cell.angle_gamma   90.00
#
_symmetry.space_group_name_H-M   'P 1'
#
loop_
_entity.id
_entity.type
_entity.pdbx_description
1 polymer ?
#
loop_
_entity_poly.entity_id
_entity_poly.type
_entity_poly.pdbx_seq_one_letter_code
_entity_poly.pdbx_strand_id
1 'polypeptide(L)'
;MTFKEILEKYGITASELSRRCGVSTSTLSTFVNGRSKCQNMQISTFLRICKGLDIPFETFVEDLFDGEEENPGKKALLSGDEESLVSDFRGFNAQAKSCLMRVSSAMKLDPTNMQRNHEVQVEKIEPDDVETNPDVAGEAD
;
A
#
# COMPACT_ATOMS: atom_id res chain seq x y z
N MET A 1 -16.21 -8.20 9.38
CA MET A 1 -17.40 -8.11 10.27
C MET A 1 -18.09 -6.76 10.06
N THR A 2 -19.41 -6.65 10.23
CA THR A 2 -20.17 -5.40 10.11
C THR A 2 -20.07 -4.55 11.38
N PHE A 3 -20.31 -3.23 11.27
CA PHE A 3 -20.32 -2.34 12.43
C PHE A 3 -21.34 -2.76 13.49
N LYS A 4 -22.48 -3.34 13.08
CA LYS A 4 -23.52 -3.84 13.99
C LYS A 4 -23.00 -5.03 14.81
N GLU A 5 -22.35 -6.00 14.17
CA GLU A 5 -21.76 -7.17 14.82
C GLU A 5 -20.68 -6.77 15.83
N ILE A 6 -19.93 -5.70 15.56
CA ILE A 6 -18.97 -5.14 16.53
C ILE A 6 -19.68 -4.63 17.78
N LEU A 7 -20.75 -3.86 17.63
CA LEU A 7 -21.51 -3.36 18.79
C LEU A 7 -22.09 -4.52 19.62
N GLU A 8 -22.57 -5.58 18.96
CA GLU A 8 -23.06 -6.79 19.61
C GLU A 8 -21.93 -7.54 20.33
N LYS A 9 -20.75 -7.68 19.72
CA LYS A 9 -19.54 -8.29 20.32
C LYS A 9 -19.14 -7.58 21.63
N TYR A 10 -19.18 -6.26 21.64
CA TYR A 10 -18.83 -5.44 22.81
C TYR A 10 -20.02 -5.18 23.75
N GLY A 11 -21.19 -5.77 23.50
CA GLY A 11 -22.37 -5.67 24.36
C GLY A 11 -22.89 -4.23 24.54
N ILE A 12 -22.68 -3.37 23.54
CA ILE A 12 -23.00 -1.94 23.61
C ILE A 12 -24.04 -1.55 22.56
N THR A 13 -24.96 -0.66 22.91
CA THR A 13 -25.91 -0.11 21.93
C THR A 13 -25.33 1.11 21.23
N ALA A 14 -25.78 1.42 20.00
CA ALA A 14 -25.37 2.65 19.31
C ALA A 14 -25.66 3.93 20.12
N SER A 15 -26.75 3.92 20.90
CA SER A 15 -27.12 5.04 21.79
C SER A 15 -26.15 5.21 22.96
N GLU A 16 -25.67 4.10 23.52
CA GLU A 16 -24.68 4.09 24.59
C GLU A 16 -23.31 4.49 24.06
N LEU A 17 -22.89 3.94 22.93
CA LEU A 17 -21.63 4.32 22.29
C LEU A 17 -21.62 5.81 21.95
N SER A 18 -22.71 6.36 21.44
CA SER A 18 -22.85 7.80 21.14
C SER A 18 -22.52 8.68 22.35
N ARG A 19 -23.05 8.31 23.54
CA ARG A 19 -22.76 9.03 24.79
C ARG A 19 -21.28 8.93 25.19
N ARG A 20 -20.66 7.78 24.97
CA ARG A 20 -19.25 7.53 25.36
C ARG A 20 -18.24 8.20 24.43
N CYS A 21 -18.48 8.14 23.11
CA CYS A 21 -17.52 8.62 22.12
C CYS A 21 -17.78 10.06 21.64
N GLY A 22 -18.94 10.64 21.95
CA GLY A 22 -19.33 11.97 21.48
C GLY A 22 -19.63 12.04 19.98
N VAL A 23 -19.89 10.89 19.34
CA VAL A 23 -20.38 10.80 17.95
C VAL A 23 -21.89 10.75 17.98
N SER A 24 -22.57 11.51 17.10
CA SER A 24 -24.03 11.56 17.10
C SER A 24 -24.65 10.17 16.85
N THR A 25 -25.79 9.90 17.50
CA THR A 25 -26.56 8.67 17.26
C THR A 25 -26.94 8.52 15.79
N SER A 26 -27.31 9.61 15.12
CA SER A 26 -27.59 9.62 13.67
C SER A 26 -26.41 9.13 12.84
N THR A 27 -25.19 9.56 13.16
CA THR A 27 -23.96 9.14 12.48
C THR A 27 -23.67 7.67 12.75
N LEU A 28 -23.80 7.20 14.00
CA LEU A 28 -23.60 5.77 14.30
C LEU A 28 -24.66 4.89 13.61
N SER A 29 -25.91 5.35 13.55
CA SER A 29 -26.99 4.64 12.87
C SER A 29 -26.78 4.51 11.36
N THR A 30 -26.11 5.44 10.68
CA THR A 30 -25.80 5.27 9.25
C THR A 30 -24.81 4.12 9.03
N PHE A 31 -23.86 3.91 9.95
CA PHE A 31 -22.93 2.77 9.90
C PHE A 31 -23.62 1.45 10.28
N VAL A 32 -24.43 1.44 11.35
CA VAL A 32 -25.19 0.25 11.77
C VAL A 32 -26.13 -0.25 10.67
N ASN A 33 -26.79 0.66 9.95
CA ASN A 33 -27.73 0.32 8.89
C ASN A 33 -27.05 0.13 7.51
N GLY A 34 -25.72 0.19 7.43
CA GLY A 34 -24.99 0.02 6.16
C GLY A 34 -25.16 1.14 5.13
N ARG A 35 -25.77 2.28 5.50
CA ARG A 35 -25.88 3.47 4.63
C ARG A 35 -24.53 4.14 4.40
N SER A 36 -23.63 4.02 5.37
CA SER A 36 -22.26 4.51 5.26
C SER A 36 -21.29 3.35 5.42
N LYS A 37 -20.31 3.27 4.52
CA LYS A 37 -19.19 2.34 4.62
C LYS A 37 -18.20 2.80 5.68
N CYS A 38 -17.77 1.90 6.55
CA CYS A 38 -16.82 2.24 7.60
C CYS A 38 -15.41 2.54 7.03
N GLN A 39 -15.09 2.07 5.81
CA GLN A 39 -13.89 2.45 5.05
C GLN A 39 -13.79 3.97 4.84
N ASN A 40 -14.92 4.68 4.74
CA ASN A 40 -14.96 6.13 4.51
C ASN A 40 -15.02 6.94 5.82
N MET A 41 -14.87 6.28 6.97
CA MET A 41 -14.94 6.94 8.26
C MET A 41 -13.69 7.81 8.48
N GLN A 42 -13.90 9.06 8.89
CA GLN A 42 -12.79 9.92 9.27
C GLN A 42 -12.02 9.33 10.46
N ILE A 43 -10.69 9.43 10.43
CA ILE A 43 -9.80 8.92 11.48
C ILE A 43 -10.16 9.47 12.87
N SER A 44 -10.60 10.72 12.95
CA SER A 44 -11.04 11.35 14.20
C SER A 44 -12.26 10.66 14.81
N THR A 45 -13.23 10.28 13.98
CA THR A 45 -14.41 9.49 14.39
C THR A 45 -14.01 8.09 14.81
N PHE A 46 -13.07 7.49 14.08
CA PHE A 46 -12.53 6.17 14.36
C PHE A 46 -11.91 6.11 15.78
N LEU A 47 -11.00 7.03 16.08
CA LEU A 47 -10.34 7.11 17.39
C LEU A 47 -11.32 7.41 18.54
N ARG A 48 -12.35 8.23 18.28
CA ARG A 48 -13.41 8.48 19.26
C ARG A 48 -14.19 7.21 19.57
N ILE A 49 -14.52 6.41 18.55
CA ILE A 49 -15.23 5.13 18.73
C ILE A 49 -14.34 4.14 19.49
N CYS A 50 -13.06 3.98 19.15
CA CYS A 50 -12.11 3.16 19.92
C CYS A 50 -12.12 3.54 21.40
N LYS A 51 -12.02 4.85 21.69
CA LYS A 51 -12.08 5.37 23.06
C LYS A 51 -13.41 5.07 23.76
N GLY A 52 -14.53 5.16 23.03
CA GLY A 52 -15.85 4.86 23.59
C GLY A 52 -16.11 3.36 23.83
N LEU A 53 -15.43 2.51 23.07
CA LEU A 53 -15.43 1.04 23.21
C LEU A 53 -14.37 0.54 24.21
N ASP A 54 -13.45 1.40 24.63
CA ASP A 54 -12.30 1.06 25.49
C ASP A 54 -11.41 -0.04 24.90
N ILE A 55 -11.13 0.06 23.59
CA ILE A 55 -10.26 -0.87 22.86
C ILE A 55 -9.12 -0.16 22.12
N PRO A 56 -7.99 -0.85 21.88
CA PRO A 56 -6.93 -0.35 21.02
C PRO A 56 -7.42 -0.09 19.59
N PHE A 57 -6.74 0.83 18.90
CA PHE A 57 -7.05 1.16 17.51
C PHE A 57 -6.89 -0.06 16.60
N GLU A 58 -5.81 -0.81 16.79
CA GLU A 58 -5.45 -2.01 16.03
C GLU A 58 -6.55 -3.06 16.12
N THR A 59 -7.04 -3.34 17.34
CA THR A 59 -8.14 -4.28 17.57
C THR A 59 -9.42 -3.84 16.86
N PHE A 60 -9.72 -2.53 16.86
CA PHE A 60 -10.90 -2.02 16.17
C PHE A 60 -10.76 -2.10 14.64
N VAL A 61 -9.56 -1.86 14.09
CA VAL A 61 -9.26 -2.04 12.66
C VAL A 61 -9.38 -3.50 12.27
N GLU A 62 -8.78 -4.40 13.05
CA GLU A 62 -8.89 -5.85 12.86
C GLU A 62 -10.36 -6.23 12.84
N ASP A 63 -11.13 -5.96 13.90
CA ASP A 63 -12.55 -6.32 13.95
C ASP A 63 -13.36 -5.77 12.77
N LEU A 64 -13.13 -4.53 12.37
CA LEU A 64 -13.92 -3.87 11.33
C LEU A 64 -13.57 -4.32 9.91
N PHE A 65 -12.33 -4.70 9.68
CA PHE A 65 -11.83 -5.06 8.36
C PHE A 65 -11.34 -6.51 8.26
N ASP A 66 -11.59 -7.34 9.29
CA ASP A 66 -11.23 -8.76 9.28
C ASP A 66 -12.01 -9.47 8.16
N GLY A 67 -11.26 -10.15 7.30
CA GLY A 67 -11.79 -10.89 6.15
C GLY A 67 -12.07 -10.08 4.88
N GLU A 68 -11.81 -8.76 4.83
CA GLU A 68 -11.62 -8.13 3.52
C GLU A 68 -10.26 -8.59 2.98
N GLU A 69 -10.22 -9.07 1.73
CA GLU A 69 -8.95 -9.45 1.09
C GLU A 69 -7.93 -8.36 1.37
N GLU A 70 -6.81 -8.77 1.94
CA GLU A 70 -5.65 -7.93 2.17
C GLU A 70 -5.49 -7.02 0.96
N ASN A 71 -5.68 -5.70 1.17
CA ASN A 71 -5.68 -4.70 0.11
C ASN A 71 -4.61 -5.09 -0.92
N PRO A 72 -4.92 -5.24 -2.22
CA PRO A 72 -3.90 -5.60 -3.20
C PRO A 72 -2.71 -4.63 -3.17
N GLY A 73 -2.93 -3.39 -2.72
CA GLY A 73 -1.90 -2.41 -2.40
C GLY A 73 -1.14 -2.60 -1.08
N LYS A 74 -1.34 -3.69 -0.32
CA LYS A 74 -0.43 -4.18 0.74
C LYS A 74 0.51 -5.23 0.16
N LYS A 75 -0.02 -6.19 -0.62
CA LYS A 75 0.76 -7.19 -1.37
C LYS A 75 1.59 -6.60 -2.51
N ALA A 76 1.29 -5.37 -2.95
CA ALA A 76 2.01 -4.71 -4.04
C ALA A 76 3.02 -3.63 -3.58
N LEU A 77 3.27 -3.45 -2.28
CA LEU A 77 4.25 -2.46 -1.81
C LEU A 77 5.68 -2.97 -1.86
N LEU A 78 5.84 -4.27 -1.64
CA LEU A 78 7.13 -4.94 -1.57
C LEU A 78 7.04 -6.19 -2.45
N SER A 79 8.08 -6.43 -3.25
CA SER A 79 8.35 -7.73 -3.84
C SER A 79 8.62 -8.77 -2.75
N GLY A 80 8.52 -10.07 -3.07
CA GLY A 80 8.77 -11.13 -2.08
C GLY A 80 10.14 -11.04 -1.42
N ASP A 81 11.17 -10.62 -2.16
CA ASP A 81 12.52 -10.42 -1.62
C ASP A 81 12.56 -9.22 -0.66
N GLU A 82 11.83 -8.15 -0.96
CA GLU A 82 11.72 -6.98 -0.08
C GLU A 82 10.95 -7.29 1.20
N GLU A 83 9.91 -8.13 1.15
CA GLU A 83 9.19 -8.59 2.34
C GLU A 83 10.10 -9.39 3.26
N SER A 84 10.87 -10.33 2.70
CA SER A 84 11.87 -11.10 3.45
C SER A 84 12.90 -10.18 4.10
N LEU A 85 13.44 -9.22 3.34
CA LEU A 85 14.44 -8.29 3.83
C LEU A 85 13.92 -7.40 4.96
N VAL A 86 12.69 -6.88 4.85
CA VAL A 86 12.08 -6.04 5.89
C VAL A 86 11.82 -6.85 7.16
N SER A 87 11.36 -8.09 7.02
CA SER A 87 11.16 -9.01 8.15
C SER A 87 12.46 -9.25 8.92
N ASP A 88 13.52 -9.66 8.21
CA ASP A 88 14.84 -9.91 8.79
C ASP A 88 15.41 -8.64 9.43
N PHE A 89 15.34 -7.51 8.72
CA PHE A 89 15.83 -6.23 9.21
C PHE A 89 15.12 -5.80 10.50
N ARG A 90 13.80 -6.00 10.63
CA ARG A 90 13.07 -5.67 11.87
C ARG A 90 13.56 -6.49 13.05
N GLY A 91 13.86 -7.78 12.82
CA GLY A 91 14.39 -8.70 13.83
C GLY A 91 15.85 -8.45 14.23
N PHE A 92 16.62 -7.72 13.44
CA PHE A 92 18.04 -7.46 13.72
C PHE A 92 18.27 -6.52 14.91
N ASN A 93 19.38 -6.77 15.62
CA ASN A 93 19.93 -5.83 16.61
C ASN A 93 20.63 -4.64 15.93
N ALA A 94 21.01 -3.63 16.72
CA ALA A 94 21.58 -2.39 16.20
C ALA A 94 22.87 -2.57 15.38
N GLN A 95 23.74 -3.50 15.80
CA GLN A 95 25.01 -3.76 15.10
C GLN A 95 24.77 -4.42 13.73
N ALA A 96 23.88 -5.41 13.66
CA ALA A 96 23.51 -6.07 12.42
C ALA A 96 22.84 -5.09 11.44
N LYS A 97 21.93 -4.23 11.93
CA LYS A 97 21.34 -3.14 11.14
C LYS A 97 22.40 -2.20 10.56
N SER A 98 23.35 -1.75 11.38
CA SER A 98 24.45 -0.89 10.94
C SER A 98 25.35 -1.56 9.89
N CYS A 99 25.65 -2.85 10.06
CA CYS A 99 26.44 -3.61 9.08
C CYS A 99 25.72 -3.72 7.73
N LEU A 100 24.44 -4.09 7.73
CA LEU A 100 23.63 -4.20 6.52
C LEU A 100 23.57 -2.87 5.76
N MET A 101 23.36 -1.76 6.47
CA MET A 101 23.33 -0.43 5.84
C MET A 101 24.66 -0.04 5.20
N ARG A 102 25.80 -0.42 5.82
CA ARG A 102 27.13 -0.18 5.24
C ARG A 102 27.36 -1.00 3.96
N VAL A 103 27.00 -2.29 3.98
CA VAL A 103 27.13 -3.17 2.80
C VAL A 103 26.23 -2.67 1.66
N SER A 104 24.97 -2.36 1.97
CA SER A 104 24.03 -1.79 0.98
C SER A 104 24.55 -0.49 0.36
N SER A 105 25.14 0.39 1.18
CA SER A 105 25.72 1.64 0.69
C SER A 105 26.93 1.40 -0.22
N ALA A 106 27.81 0.47 0.13
CA ALA A 106 28.97 0.11 -0.70
C ALA A 106 28.53 -0.47 -2.06
N MET A 107 27.51 -1.32 -2.07
CA MET A 107 26.97 -1.91 -3.30
C MET A 107 26.34 -0.87 -4.24
N LYS A 108 25.75 0.21 -3.70
CA LYS A 108 25.17 1.32 -4.49
C LYS A 108 26.22 2.23 -5.14
N LEU A 109 27.45 2.21 -4.65
CA LEU A 109 28.55 3.05 -5.16
C LEU A 109 29.42 2.33 -6.21
N ASP A 110 29.07 1.06 -6.50
CA ASP A 110 29.53 0.17 -7.57
C ASP A 110 29.21 0.62 -9.03
N PRO A 111 30.05 1.34 -9.81
CA PRO A 111 29.66 1.77 -11.17
C PRO A 111 29.30 0.59 -12.09
N THR A 112 29.94 -0.55 -11.88
CA THR A 112 29.78 -1.78 -12.69
C THR A 112 28.43 -2.48 -12.45
N ASN A 113 27.70 -2.11 -11.40
CA ASN A 113 26.36 -2.64 -11.10
C ASN A 113 25.23 -1.79 -11.70
N MET A 114 25.51 -0.59 -12.23
CA MET A 114 24.51 0.24 -12.92
C MET A 114 24.35 -0.11 -14.41
N GLN A 115 25.36 -0.70 -15.06
CA GLN A 115 25.29 -1.05 -16.49
C GLN A 115 24.56 -2.36 -16.80
N ARG A 116 24.52 -3.31 -15.86
CA ARG A 116 23.96 -4.66 -16.12
C ARG A 116 22.44 -4.71 -16.37
N ASN A 117 21.68 -3.73 -15.89
CA ASN A 117 20.22 -3.70 -16.06
C ASN A 117 19.76 -3.06 -17.38
N HIS A 118 20.68 -2.53 -18.22
CA HIS A 118 20.29 -1.92 -19.49
C HIS A 118 20.43 -2.84 -20.70
N GLU A 119 21.18 -3.94 -20.61
CA GLU A 119 21.52 -4.77 -21.77
C GLU A 119 20.52 -5.90 -22.09
N VAL A 120 19.43 -6.07 -21.31
CA VAL A 120 18.46 -7.16 -21.54
C VAL A 120 17.22 -6.73 -22.36
N GLN A 121 17.18 -5.52 -22.92
CA GLN A 121 16.08 -5.11 -23.81
C GLN A 121 16.57 -4.45 -25.11
N VAL A 122 17.29 -5.19 -25.94
CA VAL A 122 17.35 -4.91 -27.39
C VAL A 122 17.34 -6.25 -28.15
N GLU A 123 16.20 -6.93 -28.13
CA GLU A 123 15.95 -8.04 -29.06
C GLU A 123 15.36 -7.47 -30.36
N LYS A 124 16.25 -7.34 -31.35
CA LYS A 124 16.07 -7.38 -32.81
C LYS A 124 14.76 -6.83 -33.41
N ILE A 125 14.88 -5.68 -34.07
CA ILE A 125 14.06 -5.35 -35.25
C ILE A 125 15.01 -5.40 -36.46
N GLU A 126 14.74 -6.31 -37.40
CA GLU A 126 15.49 -6.46 -38.65
C GLU A 126 15.28 -5.24 -39.58
N PRO A 127 16.26 -4.86 -40.42
CA PRO A 127 16.11 -3.75 -41.33
C PRO A 127 15.53 -4.21 -42.68
N ASP A 128 14.31 -3.77 -43.00
CA ASP A 128 13.77 -3.82 -44.37
C ASP A 128 14.39 -2.68 -45.22
N ASP A 129 15.09 -3.12 -46.26
CA ASP A 129 15.35 -2.54 -47.57
C ASP A 129 15.56 -1.02 -47.75
N VAL A 130 16.82 -0.70 -48.07
CA VAL A 130 17.29 0.56 -48.64
C VAL A 130 16.87 0.64 -50.12
N GLU A 131 15.89 1.48 -50.45
CA GLU A 131 15.78 2.05 -51.80
C GLU A 131 16.66 3.31 -51.91
N THR A 132 17.81 3.12 -52.55
CA THR A 132 18.71 4.17 -53.04
C THR A 132 18.04 5.04 -54.11
N ASN A 133 17.86 6.33 -53.81
CA ASN A 133 17.76 7.37 -54.84
C ASN A 133 19.15 7.64 -55.44
N PRO A 134 19.24 7.68 -56.77
CA PRO A 134 19.78 8.86 -57.45
C PRO A 134 18.83 9.24 -58.61
N ASP A 135 18.59 10.50 -58.93
CA ASP A 135 19.56 11.30 -59.67
C ASP A 135 19.15 12.78 -59.75
N VAL A 136 20.16 13.63 -59.85
CA VAL A 136 20.10 15.09 -60.00
C VAL A 136 20.19 15.43 -61.50
N ALA A 137 19.37 16.37 -62.00
CA ALA A 137 19.80 17.50 -62.85
C ALA A 137 18.59 18.20 -63.51
N GLY A 138 18.62 19.54 -63.48
CA GLY A 138 17.75 20.39 -64.29
C GLY A 138 18.37 20.79 -65.63
N GLU A 139 17.63 21.65 -66.36
CA GLU A 139 17.86 22.28 -67.69
C GLU A 139 17.48 21.39 -68.90
N ALA A 140 16.83 21.85 -69.99
CA ALA A 140 16.64 23.19 -70.54
C ALA A 140 15.38 23.28 -71.45
N ASP A 141 14.95 24.54 -71.71
CA ASP A 141 14.02 25.10 -72.72
C ASP A 141 12.52 24.71 -72.74
#